data_AF-A0A1W9YMI9-F1
#
_entry.id   AF-A0A1W9YMI9-F1
#
_cell.length_a   1.000
_cell.length_b   1.000
_cell.length_c   1.000
_cell.angle_alpha   90.00
_cell.angle_beta   90.00
_cell.angle_gamma   90.00
#
_symmetry.space_group_name_H-M   'P 1'
#
loop_
_entity.id
_entity.type
_entity.pdbx_description
1 polymer ?
#
loop_
_entity_poly.entity_id
_entity_poly.type
_entity_poly.pdbx_seq_one_letter_code
_entity_poly.pdbx_strand_id
1 'polypeptide(L)' 'QVLAPVVFTSALGLGDLFCPDVTEQFGTPGWIISQGPQVLLDAQVTEFDGGVLVNWDVREGVFAPGVIDA' A
#
# COMPACT_ATOMS: atom_id res chain seq x y z
N GLN A 1 14.90 -5.83 20.29
CA GLN A 1 14.37 -5.23 19.04
C GLN A 1 12.94 -5.70 18.88
N VAL A 2 12.00 -4.81 18.60
CA VAL A 2 10.60 -5.19 18.30
C VAL A 2 10.51 -5.46 16.80
N LEU A 3 9.95 -6.60 16.43
CA LEU A 3 9.66 -6.95 15.03
C LEU A 3 8.19 -6.62 14.75
N ALA A 4 7.92 -5.94 13.64
CA ALA A 4 6.57 -5.64 13.16
C ALA A 4 6.35 -6.32 11.80
N PRO A 5 6.07 -7.65 11.79
CA PRO A 5 5.87 -8.40 10.55
C PRO A 5 4.56 -8.03 9.85
N VAL A 6 3.60 -7.45 10.58
CA VAL A 6 2.34 -6.93 10.03
C VAL A 6 2.21 -5.48 10.46
N VAL A 7 2.04 -4.59 9.50
CA VAL A 7 1.92 -3.14 9.69
C VAL A 7 0.58 -2.69 9.12
N PHE A 8 -0.03 -1.72 9.81
CA PHE A 8 -1.23 -1.03 9.34
C PHE A 8 -0.86 0.43 9.15
N THR A 9 -0.94 0.89 7.91
CA THR A 9 -0.60 2.26 7.53
C THR A 9 -1.87 2.98 7.08
N SER A 10 -2.20 4.10 7.71
CA SER A 10 -3.34 4.93 7.31
C SER A 10 -2.86 6.34 7.00
N ALA A 11 -3.19 6.80 5.79
CA ALA A 11 -3.00 8.16 5.34
C ALA A 11 -4.34 8.87 5.05
N LEU A 12 -5.45 8.32 5.55
CA LEU A 12 -6.75 8.97 5.46
C LEU A 12 -6.73 10.34 6.14
N GLY A 13 -7.32 11.35 5.48
CA GLY A 13 -7.31 12.73 5.96
C GLY A 13 -5.97 13.47 5.78
N LEU A 14 -4.98 12.86 5.11
CA LEU A 14 -3.75 13.55 4.70
C LEU A 14 -3.82 14.12 3.27
N GLY A 15 -4.93 13.90 2.57
CA GLY A 15 -5.12 14.26 1.16
C GLY A 15 -4.77 13.11 0.21
N ASP A 16 -4.96 13.36 -1.09
CA ASP A 16 -4.70 12.35 -2.12
C ASP A 16 -3.23 11.92 -2.18
N LEU A 17 -3.00 10.63 -2.40
CA LEU A 17 -1.67 10.00 -2.50
C LEU A 17 -0.77 10.68 -3.55
N PHE A 18 -1.35 11.07 -4.68
CA PHE A 18 -0.68 11.82 -5.73
C PHE A 18 -1.46 13.09 -6.01
N CYS A 19 -0.79 14.23 -5.97
CA CYS A 19 -1.41 15.50 -6.34
C CYS A 19 -1.69 15.56 -7.86
N PRO A 20 -2.60 16.43 -8.31
CA PRO A 20 -2.95 16.55 -9.74
C PRO A 20 -1.75 16.74 -10.66
N ASP A 21 -0.80 17.59 -10.26
CA ASP A 21 0.42 17.87 -11.03
C ASP A 21 1.24 16.60 -11.31
N VAL A 22 1.29 15.64 -10.38
CA VAL A 22 2.00 14.37 -10.59
C VAL A 22 1.27 13.52 -11.63
N THR A 23 -0.05 13.39 -11.52
CA THR A 23 -0.85 12.59 -12.46
C THR A 23 -0.92 13.19 -13.86
N GLU A 24 -0.82 14.52 -13.99
CA GLU A 24 -0.75 15.19 -15.29
C GLU A 24 0.55 14.86 -16.03
N GLN A 25 1.68 14.81 -15.29
CA GLN A 25 3.00 14.58 -15.88
C GLN A 25 3.31 13.11 -16.14
N PHE A 26 2.90 12.23 -15.22
CA PHE A 26 3.25 10.81 -15.26
C PHE A 26 2.09 9.89 -15.64
N GLY A 27 0.87 10.43 -15.75
CA GLY A 27 -0.35 9.68 -16.01
C GLY A 27 -0.93 9.02 -14.75
N THR A 28 -1.92 8.17 -14.96
CA THR A 28 -2.56 7.41 -13.88
C THR A 28 -1.59 6.34 -13.33
N PRO A 29 -1.33 6.29 -12.02
CA PRO A 29 -0.51 5.25 -11.42
C PRO A 29 -1.14 3.87 -11.62
N GLY A 30 -0.36 2.91 -12.11
CA GLY A 30 -0.81 1.54 -12.32
C GLY A 30 -0.60 0.62 -11.11
N TRP A 31 0.53 0.74 -10.43
CA TRP A 31 0.89 -0.10 -9.28
C TRP A 31 1.82 0.67 -8.32
N ILE A 32 1.64 0.44 -7.03
CA ILE A 32 2.48 0.96 -5.95
C ILE A 32 2.88 -0.18 -5.02
N ILE A 33 4.08 -0.10 -4.47
CA ILE A 33 4.56 -1.01 -3.44
C ILE A 33 5.54 -0.30 -2.51
N SER A 34 5.46 -0.63 -1.23
CA SER A 34 6.43 -0.28 -0.20
C SER A 34 6.96 -1.55 0.45
N GLN A 35 8.26 -1.59 0.78
CA GLN A 35 8.89 -2.77 1.36
C GLN A 35 9.86 -2.40 2.48
N GLY A 36 9.63 -2.98 3.66
CA GLY A 36 10.55 -2.98 4.79
C GLY A 36 11.15 -4.37 4.99
N PRO A 37 12.45 -4.52 5.32
CA PRO A 37 13.10 -5.83 5.45
C PRO A 37 12.42 -6.81 6.43
N GLN A 38 11.73 -6.26 7.44
CA GLN A 38 11.09 -6.99 8.53
C GLN A 38 9.56 -7.02 8.43
N VAL A 39 8.99 -6.48 7.35
CA VAL A 39 7.54 -6.42 7.11
C VAL A 39 7.17 -7.54 6.14
N LEU A 40 6.19 -8.35 6.53
CA LEU A 40 5.63 -9.42 5.70
C LEU A 40 4.33 -8.97 5.02
N LEU A 41 3.57 -8.11 5.70
CA LEU A 41 2.36 -7.47 5.21
C LEU A 41 2.32 -6.02 5.69
N ASP A 42 2.24 -5.06 4.77
CA ASP A 42 1.79 -3.70 5.05
C ASP A 42 0.39 -3.51 4.46
N ALA A 43 -0.60 -3.37 5.34
CA ALA A 43 -1.99 -3.09 4.97
C ALA A 43 -2.19 -1.57 4.98
N GLN A 44 -2.28 -0.99 3.79
CA GLN A 44 -2.27 0.46 3.59
C GLN A 44 -3.64 0.97 3.14
N VAL A 45 -4.06 2.10 3.71
CA VAL A 45 -5.28 2.79 3.30
C VAL A 45 -4.98 4.28 3.10
N THR A 46 -5.27 4.79 1.90
CA THR A 46 -5.03 6.19 1.53
C THR A 46 -6.12 6.73 0.62
N GLU A 47 -6.29 8.04 0.59
CA GLU A 47 -7.13 8.71 -0.40
C GLU A 47 -6.42 8.72 -1.75
N PHE A 48 -7.15 8.44 -2.82
CA PHE A 48 -6.64 8.48 -4.19
C PHE A 48 -7.78 8.62 -5.20
N ASP A 49 -7.64 9.56 -6.14
CA ASP A 49 -8.59 9.80 -7.24
C ASP A 49 -10.05 9.97 -6.77
N GLY A 50 -10.23 10.75 -5.69
CA GLY A 50 -11.55 10.99 -5.09
C GLY A 50 -12.16 9.77 -4.37
N GLY A 51 -11.41 8.67 -4.25
CA GLY A 51 -11.79 7.45 -3.56
C GLY A 51 -10.80 7.05 -2.47
N VAL A 52 -10.90 5.78 -2.08
CA VAL A 52 -9.97 5.16 -1.12
C VAL A 52 -9.26 4.02 -1.83
N LEU A 53 -7.92 4.08 -1.84
CA LEU A 53 -7.06 2.99 -2.25
C LEU A 53 -6.73 2.12 -1.03
N VAL A 54 -7.07 0.84 -1.13
CA VAL A 54 -6.64 -0.20 -0.19
C VAL A 54 -5.54 -1.00 -0.88
N ASN A 55 -4.34 -0.96 -0.32
CA ASN A 55 -3.16 -1.62 -0.88
C ASN A 55 -2.62 -2.67 0.09
N TRP A 56 -2.25 -3.84 -0.46
CA TRP A 56 -1.72 -4.97 0.28
C TRP A 56 -0.29 -5.24 -0.21
N ASP A 57 0.69 -4.69 0.50
CA ASP A 57 2.09 -4.96 0.18
C ASP A 57 2.52 -6.24 0.90
N VAL A 58 2.55 -7.33 0.13
CA VAL A 58 2.83 -8.66 0.66
C VAL A 58 4.19 -9.14 0.21
N ARG A 59 4.96 -9.71 1.14
CA ARG A 59 6.18 -10.43 0.79
C ARG A 59 5.84 -11.78 0.16
N GLU A 60 6.33 -12.00 -1.05
CA GLU A 60 6.12 -13.28 -1.74
C GLU A 60 6.69 -14.47 -0.95
N GLY A 61 5.97 -15.58 -0.99
CA GLY A 61 6.41 -16.87 -0.44
C GLY A 61 6.33 -17.00 1.09
N VAL A 62 5.74 -16.03 1.80
CA VAL A 62 5.65 -16.08 3.28
C VAL A 62 4.28 -16.53 3.79
N PHE A 63 3.23 -16.37 2.99
CA PHE A 63 1.87 -16.83 3.30
C PHE A 63 1.55 -18.14 2.58
N ALA A 64 0.63 -18.93 3.15
CA ALA A 64 0.15 -20.14 2.50
C ALA A 64 -0.61 -19.79 1.20
N PRO A 65 -0.61 -20.69 0.19
CA PRO A 65 -1.30 -20.45 -1.06
C PRO A 65 -2.78 -20.07 -0.85
N GLY A 66 -3.24 -19.04 -1.55
CA GLY A 66 -4.62 -18.53 -1.50
C GLY A 66 -4.96 -17.68 -0.28
N VAL A 67 -4.07 -17.49 0.70
CA VAL A 67 -4.37 -16.64 1.87
C VAL A 67 -4.50 -15.16 1.50
N ILE A 68 -3.70 -14.69 0.54
CA ILE A 68 -3.69 -13.29 0.12
C ILE A 68 -4.84 -12.97 -0.84
N ASP A 69 -5.27 -13.95 -1.63
CA ASP A 69 -6.28 -13.78 -2.67
C ASP A 69 -7.72 -14.07 -2.19
N ALA A 70 -7.89 -14.55 -0.96
CA ALA A 70 -9.17 -15.04 -0.40
C ALA A 70 -10.14 -13.92 0.01
#